data_AF-A0A183LXS3-F1
#
_entry.id   AF-A0A183LXS3-F1
#
_cell.length_a   1.000
_cell.length_b   1.000
_cell.length_c   1.000
_cell.angle_alpha   90.00
_cell.angle_beta   90.00
_cell.angle_gamma   90.00
#
_symmetry.space_group_name_H-M   'P 1'
#
loop_
_entity.id
_entity.type
_entity.pdbx_description
1 polymer ?
#
loop_
_entity_poly.entity_id
_entity_poly.type
_entity_poly.pdbx_seq_one_letter_code
_entity_poly.pdbx_strand_id
1 'polypeptide(L)'
;MQLDDLDFADDLAILSQSQQQKQEKTTSVTAASAAIGLNIHKGKSKVLRYNTACTNTITIDGEVLEDVKTFTYLGIINEHGGSDADVKARIGKARTAYLQLRNVWNSKQLSTNNTVRIFNTNVKTVLLYGAETWRTTKAIIQKIQVLINSCLRKILRIRWPDTTSNNALWERTS
;
A
#
# COMPACT_ATOMS: atom_id res chain seq x y z
N MET A 1 7.14 -22.34 -14.00
CA MET A 1 7.86 -21.44 -13.08
C MET A 1 6.83 -20.73 -12.24
N GLN A 2 7.01 -20.66 -10.92
CA GLN A 2 6.13 -19.88 -10.04
C GLN A 2 6.65 -18.43 -9.99
N LEU A 3 5.79 -17.48 -10.33
CA LEU A 3 6.05 -16.06 -10.16
C LEU A 3 5.56 -15.65 -8.77
N ASP A 4 6.37 -14.84 -8.10
CA ASP A 4 5.96 -14.15 -6.87
C ASP A 4 5.98 -12.69 -7.26
N ASP A 5 4.81 -12.10 -7.43
CA ASP A 5 4.67 -10.77 -7.98
C ASP A 5 3.56 -9.98 -7.28
N LEU A 6 3.66 -8.67 -7.44
CA LEU A 6 2.60 -7.73 -7.15
C LEU A 6 2.28 -7.03 -8.47
N ASP A 7 1.03 -7.08 -8.90
CA ASP A 7 0.55 -6.46 -10.13
C ASP A 7 -0.57 -5.44 -9.87
N PHE A 8 -0.50 -4.31 -10.57
CA PHE A 8 -1.56 -3.29 -10.56
C PHE A 8 -1.55 -2.51 -11.87
N ALA A 9 -2.62 -2.66 -12.64
CA ALA A 9 -2.73 -2.10 -13.99
C ALA A 9 -1.53 -2.51 -14.87
N ASP A 10 -0.70 -1.56 -15.30
CA ASP A 10 0.50 -1.81 -16.11
C ASP A 10 1.78 -1.97 -15.27
N ASP A 11 1.72 -1.68 -13.96
CA ASP A 11 2.86 -1.84 -13.06
C ASP A 11 2.96 -3.28 -12.55
N LEU A 12 4.13 -3.89 -12.67
CA LEU A 12 4.46 -5.23 -12.18
C LEU A 12 5.74 -5.19 -11.34
N ALA A 13 5.69 -5.72 -10.12
CA ALA A 13 6.85 -5.88 -9.24
C ALA A 13 7.13 -7.37 -9.00
N ILE A 14 8.28 -7.84 -9.51
CA ILE A 14 8.70 -9.24 -9.37
C ILE A 14 9.57 -9.41 -8.12
N LEU A 15 9.20 -10.36 -7.27
CA LEU A 15 9.92 -10.73 -6.05
C LEU A 15 10.77 -11.99 -6.28
N SER A 16 12.03 -11.96 -5.86
CA SER A 16 12.95 -13.11 -5.97
C SER A 16 13.86 -13.20 -4.76
N GLN A 17 14.19 -14.43 -4.35
CA GLN A 17 15.12 -14.69 -3.25
C GLN A 17 16.58 -14.78 -3.72
N SER A 18 16.80 -15.13 -4.99
CA SER A 18 18.13 -15.14 -5.61
C SER A 18 18.19 -14.27 -6.86
N GLN A 19 19.40 -13.83 -7.21
CA GLN A 19 19.64 -13.05 -8.42
C GLN A 19 19.36 -13.86 -9.68
N GLN A 20 19.71 -15.15 -9.69
CA GLN A 20 19.41 -16.05 -10.80
C GLN A 20 17.91 -16.13 -11.07
N GLN A 21 17.11 -16.33 -10.01
CA GLN A 21 15.65 -16.30 -10.13
C GLN A 21 15.14 -14.96 -10.64
N LYS A 22 15.74 -13.84 -10.21
CA LYS A 22 15.36 -12.51 -10.69
C LYS A 22 15.58 -12.37 -12.20
N GLN A 23 16.72 -12.81 -12.72
CA GLN A 23 16.99 -12.77 -14.16
C GLN A 23 16.07 -13.73 -14.92
N GLU A 24 15.90 -14.97 -14.45
CA GLU A 24 14.99 -15.95 -15.07
C GLU A 24 13.55 -15.44 -15.13
N LYS A 25 13.03 -14.89 -14.01
CA LYS A 25 11.69 -14.32 -13.95
C LYS A 25 11.56 -13.12 -14.90
N THR A 26 12.55 -12.22 -14.93
CA THR A 26 12.57 -11.06 -15.82
C THR A 26 12.56 -11.47 -17.29
N THR A 27 13.40 -12.45 -17.68
CA THR A 27 13.44 -12.98 -19.05
C THR A 27 12.11 -13.64 -19.42
N SER A 28 11.53 -14.43 -18.51
CA SER A 28 10.24 -15.08 -18.73
C SER A 28 9.10 -14.07 -18.93
N VAL A 29 9.04 -13.02 -18.11
CA VAL A 29 8.03 -11.96 -18.22
C VAL A 29 8.21 -11.15 -19.52
N THR A 30 9.46 -10.88 -19.91
CA THR A 30 9.79 -10.21 -21.17
C THR A 30 9.29 -11.02 -22.37
N ALA A 31 9.60 -12.32 -22.40
CA ALA A 31 9.16 -13.22 -23.47
C ALA A 31 7.63 -13.35 -23.54
N ALA A 32 6.96 -13.50 -22.39
CA ALA A 32 5.51 -13.58 -22.32
C ALA A 32 4.83 -12.28 -22.78
N SER A 33 5.37 -11.12 -22.39
CA SER A 33 4.88 -9.81 -22.82
C SER A 33 5.00 -9.65 -24.33
N ALA A 34 6.16 -9.98 -24.90
CA ALA A 34 6.40 -9.91 -26.34
C ALA A 34 5.46 -10.81 -27.14
N ALA A 35 5.14 -12.01 -26.63
CA ALA A 35 4.22 -12.95 -27.27
C ALA A 35 2.78 -12.41 -27.42
N ILE A 36 2.38 -11.47 -26.55
CA ILE A 36 1.08 -10.79 -26.62
C ILE A 36 1.18 -9.36 -27.17
N GLY A 37 2.33 -8.99 -27.75
CA GLY A 37 2.55 -7.68 -28.36
C GLY A 37 2.81 -6.53 -27.38
N LEU A 38 3.13 -6.82 -26.11
CA LEU A 38 3.51 -5.83 -25.11
C LEU A 38 5.04 -5.71 -25.00
N ASN A 39 5.52 -4.48 -24.79
CA ASN A 39 6.95 -4.19 -24.59
C ASN A 39 7.19 -3.68 -23.17
N ILE A 40 8.19 -4.23 -22.49
CA ILE A 40 8.60 -3.74 -21.18
C ILE A 40 9.34 -2.41 -21.33
N HIS A 41 8.90 -1.40 -20.58
CA HIS A 41 9.56 -0.09 -20.57
C HIS A 41 10.85 -0.11 -19.74
N LYS A 42 11.96 -0.49 -20.36
CA LYS A 42 13.28 -0.66 -19.74
C LYS A 42 13.74 0.54 -18.90
N GLY A 43 13.51 1.77 -19.35
CA GLY A 43 13.88 2.98 -18.61
C GLY A 43 13.10 3.21 -17.29
N LYS A 44 11.90 2.62 -17.17
CA LYS A 44 11.06 2.67 -15.96
C LYS A 44 11.29 1.44 -15.07
N SER A 45 11.72 0.32 -15.65
CA SER A 45 12.10 -0.88 -14.92
C SER A 45 13.36 -0.63 -14.09
N LYS A 46 13.27 -0.87 -12.78
CA LYS A 46 14.38 -0.71 -11.83
C LYS A 46 14.55 -1.97 -11.00
N VAL A 47 15.72 -2.15 -10.40
CA VAL A 47 16.00 -3.22 -9.46
C VAL A 47 16.19 -2.64 -8.08
N LEU A 48 15.40 -3.12 -7.12
CA LEU A 48 15.69 -2.92 -5.70
C LEU A 48 16.36 -4.19 -5.16
N ARG A 49 17.39 -4.01 -4.35
CA ARG A 49 18.06 -5.08 -3.62
C ARG A 49 17.94 -4.84 -2.13
N TYR A 50 17.62 -5.91 -1.40
CA TYR A 50 17.45 -5.87 0.04
C TYR A 50 18.36 -6.94 0.68
N ASN A 51 19.09 -6.57 1.74
CA ASN A 51 19.93 -7.48 2.52
C ASN A 51 20.90 -8.34 1.69
N THR A 52 21.51 -7.79 0.63
CA THR A 52 22.46 -8.54 -0.21
C THR A 52 23.66 -7.69 -0.59
N ALA A 53 24.84 -8.33 -0.62
CA ALA A 53 26.08 -7.76 -1.13
C ALA A 53 26.27 -8.02 -2.64
N CYS A 54 25.35 -8.75 -3.29
CA CYS A 54 25.47 -9.08 -4.71
C CYS A 54 25.20 -7.86 -5.60
N THR A 55 26.14 -7.59 -6.51
CA THR A 55 26.13 -6.45 -7.44
C THR A 55 25.93 -6.85 -8.90
N ASN A 56 25.63 -8.13 -9.16
CA ASN A 56 25.41 -8.61 -10.52
C ASN A 56 24.29 -7.81 -11.21
N THR A 57 24.46 -7.52 -12.49
CA THR A 57 23.49 -6.77 -13.28
C THR A 57 22.28 -7.63 -13.63
N ILE A 58 21.10 -7.03 -13.67
CA ILE A 58 19.91 -7.62 -14.34
C ILE A 58 19.76 -6.92 -15.67
N THR A 59 19.43 -7.68 -16.71
CA THR A 59 19.26 -7.14 -18.06
C THR A 59 17.91 -7.50 -18.68
N ILE A 60 17.39 -6.59 -19.50
CA ILE A 60 16.24 -6.81 -20.38
C ILE A 60 16.70 -6.49 -21.80
N ASP A 61 16.66 -7.47 -22.70
CA ASP A 61 17.16 -7.35 -24.08
C ASP A 61 18.57 -6.74 -24.18
N GLY A 62 19.47 -7.10 -23.26
CA GLY A 62 20.84 -6.59 -23.19
C GLY A 62 21.01 -5.23 -22.50
N GLU A 63 19.94 -4.51 -22.17
CA GLU A 63 20.03 -3.26 -21.40
C GLU A 63 20.06 -3.54 -19.90
N VAL A 64 21.03 -2.95 -19.19
CA VAL A 64 21.17 -3.08 -17.74
C VAL A 64 20.13 -2.23 -17.03
N LEU A 65 19.36 -2.86 -16.14
CA LEU A 65 18.42 -2.14 -15.29
C LEU A 65 19.14 -1.40 -14.17
N GLU A 66 18.69 -0.17 -13.89
CA GLU A 66 19.24 0.65 -12.80
C GLU A 66 18.90 0.07 -11.43
N ASP A 67 19.90 0.03 -10.55
CA ASP A 67 19.74 -0.31 -9.14
C ASP A 67 19.36 0.93 -8.32
N VAL A 68 18.20 0.87 -7.67
CA VAL A 68 17.65 1.96 -6.87
C VAL A 68 17.65 1.59 -5.39
N LYS A 69 17.83 2.59 -4.52
CA LYS A 69 17.68 2.44 -3.05
C LYS A 69 16.23 2.54 -2.58
N THR A 70 15.40 3.15 -3.42
CA THR A 70 13.97 3.36 -3.20
C THR A 70 13.22 2.98 -4.46
N PHE A 71 12.26 2.08 -4.32
CA PHE A 71 11.37 1.64 -5.37
C PHE A 71 9.98 2.20 -5.10
N THR A 72 9.36 2.82 -6.09
CA THR A 72 7.99 3.34 -5.96
C THR A 72 7.06 2.42 -6.73
N TYR A 73 6.31 1.58 -6.00
CA TYR A 73 5.28 0.70 -6.55
C TYR A 73 4.06 0.81 -5.65
N LEU A 74 3.06 1.60 -6.07
CA LEU A 74 1.86 2.00 -5.30
C LEU A 74 2.11 2.72 -3.95
N GLY A 75 3.33 2.62 -3.41
CA GLY A 75 3.90 3.26 -2.24
C GLY A 75 5.42 3.25 -2.36
N ILE A 76 6.12 3.76 -1.33
CA ILE A 76 7.58 3.81 -1.32
C ILE A 76 8.11 2.60 -0.53
N ILE A 77 8.92 1.78 -1.18
CA ILE A 77 9.70 0.70 -0.56
C ILE A 77 11.17 1.10 -0.64
N ASN A 78 11.87 1.16 0.49
CA ASN A 78 13.31 1.42 0.50
C ASN A 78 14.14 0.15 0.77
N GLU A 79 15.46 0.25 0.64
CA GLU A 79 16.45 -0.80 0.95
C GLU A 79 16.46 -1.31 2.40
N HIS A 80 15.58 -0.80 3.27
CA HIS A 80 15.36 -1.30 4.62
C HIS A 80 13.94 -1.87 4.82
N GLY A 81 13.14 -1.95 3.76
CA GLY A 81 11.71 -2.30 3.83
C GLY A 81 10.89 -1.26 4.59
N GLY A 82 11.35 -0.01 4.62
CA GLY A 82 10.82 1.08 5.43
C GLY A 82 9.56 1.68 4.82
N SER A 83 8.40 1.22 5.31
CA SER A 83 7.09 1.78 4.94
C SER A 83 6.67 2.97 5.80
N ASP A 84 7.45 3.36 6.82
CA ASP A 84 7.01 4.32 7.85
C ASP A 84 6.71 5.72 7.28
N ALA A 85 7.55 6.19 6.35
CA ALA A 85 7.35 7.48 5.69
C ALA A 85 6.07 7.49 4.85
N ASP A 86 5.79 6.42 4.10
CA ASP A 86 4.59 6.29 3.29
C ASP A 86 3.34 6.15 4.17
N VAL A 87 3.37 5.31 5.21
CA VAL A 87 2.30 5.18 6.22
C VAL A 87 1.99 6.55 6.84
N LYS A 88 3.03 7.32 7.22
CA LYS A 88 2.87 8.68 7.76
C LYS A 88 2.21 9.62 6.75
N ALA A 89 2.62 9.57 5.48
CA ALA A 89 2.02 10.36 4.41
C ALA A 89 0.55 10.00 4.18
N ARG A 90 0.21 8.70 4.14
CA ARG A 90 -1.19 8.22 4.00
C ARG A 90 -2.07 8.59 5.18
N ILE A 91 -1.55 8.53 6.41
CA ILE A 91 -2.24 9.06 7.59
C ILE A 91 -2.56 10.55 7.43
N GLY A 92 -1.63 11.35 6.91
CA GLY A 92 -1.85 12.77 6.63
C GLY A 92 -2.95 13.01 5.58
N LYS A 93 -2.91 12.26 4.47
CA LYS A 93 -3.93 12.33 3.41
C LYS A 93 -5.31 11.90 3.91
N ALA A 94 -5.39 10.79 4.65
CA ALA A 94 -6.64 10.30 5.22
C ALA A 94 -7.25 11.27 6.24
N ARG A 95 -6.42 11.92 7.07
CA ARG A 95 -6.88 13.01 7.96
C ARG A 95 -7.48 14.16 7.17
N THR A 96 -6.85 14.53 6.05
CA THR A 96 -7.34 15.61 5.17
C THR A 96 -8.68 15.24 4.53
N ALA A 97 -8.79 14.02 3.97
CA ALA A 97 -10.03 13.50 3.40
C ALA A 97 -11.16 13.45 4.45
N TYR A 98 -10.84 13.02 5.68
CA TYR A 98 -11.80 13.05 6.79
C TYR A 98 -12.25 14.48 7.09
N LEU A 99 -11.35 15.46 7.14
CA LEU A 99 -11.72 16.86 7.42
C LEU A 99 -12.57 17.47 6.31
N GLN A 100 -12.30 17.16 5.04
CA GLN A 100 -13.09 17.61 3.90
C GLN A 100 -14.55 17.15 3.97
N LEU A 101 -14.79 15.96 4.55
CA LEU A 101 -16.12 15.38 4.73
C LEU A 101 -16.79 15.80 6.06
N ARG A 102 -16.31 16.84 6.75
CA ARG A 102 -16.85 17.33 8.03
C ARG A 102 -18.38 17.49 8.04
N ASN A 103 -18.95 17.99 6.95
CA ASN A 103 -20.39 18.22 6.86
C ASN A 103 -21.18 16.91 6.84
N VAL A 104 -20.61 15.85 6.25
CA VAL A 104 -21.19 14.50 6.25
C VAL A 104 -21.25 13.96 7.68
N TRP A 105 -20.15 14.05 8.43
CA TRP A 105 -20.07 13.54 9.81
C TRP A 105 -21.02 14.24 10.78
N ASN A 106 -21.31 15.52 10.52
CA ASN A 106 -22.21 16.33 11.35
C ASN A 106 -23.68 16.23 10.93
N SER A 107 -23.97 15.69 9.74
CA SER A 107 -25.33 15.57 9.23
C SER A 107 -26.19 14.68 10.11
N LYS A 108 -27.43 15.10 10.36
CA LYS A 108 -28.46 14.27 11.02
C LYS A 108 -29.31 13.49 10.02
N GLN A 109 -29.16 13.76 8.72
CA GLN A 109 -29.95 13.13 7.66
C GLN A 109 -29.43 11.75 7.29
N LEU A 110 -28.14 11.49 7.52
CA LEU A 110 -27.52 10.21 7.24
C LEU A 110 -27.61 9.30 8.45
N SER A 111 -27.96 8.04 8.21
CA SER A 111 -27.81 7.01 9.23
C SER A 111 -26.34 6.78 9.57
N THR A 112 -26.08 6.27 10.76
CA THR A 112 -24.73 5.86 11.19
C THR A 112 -24.11 4.89 10.18
N ASN A 113 -24.87 3.90 9.71
CA ASN A 113 -24.38 2.89 8.76
C ASN A 113 -23.96 3.51 7.43
N ASN A 114 -24.74 4.45 6.89
CA ASN A 114 -24.38 5.17 5.66
C ASN A 114 -23.12 6.03 5.87
N THR A 115 -22.99 6.64 7.04
CA THR A 115 -21.82 7.47 7.40
C THR A 115 -20.55 6.63 7.50
N VAL A 116 -20.64 5.44 8.13
CA VAL A 116 -19.55 4.46 8.21
C VAL A 116 -19.17 3.94 6.81
N ARG A 117 -20.15 3.67 5.93
CA ARG A 117 -19.88 3.33 4.53
C ARG A 117 -19.09 4.41 3.81
N ILE A 118 -19.48 5.68 3.94
CA ILE A 118 -18.77 6.81 3.34
C ILE A 118 -17.34 6.92 3.88
N PHE A 119 -17.13 6.72 5.18
CA PHE A 119 -15.80 6.67 5.78
C PHE A 119 -14.95 5.53 5.18
N ASN A 120 -15.52 4.33 5.06
CA ASN A 120 -14.81 3.17 4.50
C ASN A 120 -14.42 3.40 3.04
N THR A 121 -15.27 4.03 2.23
CA THR A 121 -15.01 4.22 0.80
C THR A 121 -14.12 5.42 0.48
N ASN A 122 -14.11 6.47 1.30
CA ASN A 122 -13.39 7.72 0.98
C ASN A 122 -12.18 8.00 1.87
N VAL A 123 -12.16 7.49 3.11
CA VAL A 123 -11.07 7.75 4.06
C VAL A 123 -10.21 6.50 4.26
N LYS A 124 -10.84 5.34 4.48
CA LYS A 124 -10.12 4.09 4.72
C LYS A 124 -9.37 3.61 3.47
N THR A 125 -9.94 3.82 2.28
CA THR A 125 -9.26 3.59 0.99
C THR A 125 -8.01 4.45 0.83
N VAL A 126 -8.10 5.77 1.11
CA VAL A 126 -6.95 6.69 1.07
C VAL A 126 -5.88 6.29 2.07
N LEU A 127 -6.29 5.85 3.26
CA LEU A 127 -5.40 5.39 4.31
C LEU A 127 -4.65 4.12 3.94
N LEU A 128 -5.32 3.17 3.28
CA LEU A 128 -4.78 1.85 2.97
C LEU A 128 -4.22 1.73 1.54
N TYR A 129 -4.21 2.82 0.78
CA TYR A 129 -3.60 2.81 -0.55
C TYR A 129 -2.10 2.53 -0.45
N GLY A 130 -1.63 1.50 -1.17
CA GLY A 130 -0.25 1.04 -1.13
C GLY A 130 0.05 0.08 0.03
N ALA A 131 -0.95 -0.31 0.83
CA ALA A 131 -0.75 -1.19 1.98
C ALA A 131 -0.25 -2.59 1.60
N GLU A 132 -0.48 -3.07 0.37
CA GLU A 132 0.14 -4.29 -0.16
C GLU A 132 1.67 -4.26 -0.15
N THR A 133 2.27 -3.07 -0.18
CA THR A 133 3.73 -2.90 -0.14
C THR A 133 4.28 -2.66 1.26
N TRP A 134 3.40 -2.56 2.26
CA TRP A 134 3.80 -2.21 3.61
C TRP A 134 4.28 -3.43 4.38
N ARG A 135 5.29 -3.22 5.22
CA ARG A 135 5.65 -4.22 6.22
C ARG A 135 4.55 -4.33 7.26
N THR A 136 3.98 -5.53 7.41
CA THR A 136 2.97 -5.85 8.43
C THR A 136 3.59 -5.93 9.83
N THR A 137 4.00 -4.79 10.39
CA THR A 137 4.51 -4.70 11.76
C THR A 137 3.41 -4.29 12.73
N LYS A 138 3.52 -4.74 13.98
CA LYS A 138 2.61 -4.33 15.06
C LYS A 138 2.55 -2.81 15.20
N ALA A 139 3.69 -2.12 15.05
CA ALA A 139 3.77 -0.66 15.14
C ALA A 139 2.98 0.04 14.01
N ILE A 140 3.10 -0.43 12.76
CA ILE A 140 2.35 0.13 11.63
C ILE A 140 0.84 -0.13 11.80
N ILE A 141 0.46 -1.36 12.15
CA ILE A 141 -0.94 -1.72 12.42
C ILE A 141 -1.53 -0.82 13.50
N GLN A 142 -0.79 -0.60 14.60
CA GLN A 142 -1.22 0.28 15.69
C GLN A 142 -1.42 1.73 15.20
N LYS A 143 -0.48 2.29 14.42
CA LYS A 143 -0.62 3.64 13.86
C LYS A 143 -1.88 3.81 13.00
N ILE A 144 -2.18 2.82 12.16
CA ILE A 144 -3.38 2.79 11.31
C ILE A 144 -4.64 2.68 12.17
N GLN A 145 -4.67 1.75 13.13
CA GLN A 145 -5.80 1.53 14.02
C GLN A 145 -6.13 2.76 14.88
N VAL A 146 -5.12 3.49 15.36
CA VAL A 146 -5.32 4.74 16.12
C VAL A 146 -6.14 5.74 15.31
N LEU A 147 -5.83 5.93 14.02
CA LEU A 147 -6.59 6.84 13.17
C LEU A 147 -8.02 6.34 12.93
N ILE A 148 -8.17 5.08 12.51
CA ILE A 148 -9.49 4.49 12.21
C ILE A 148 -10.40 4.58 13.45
N ASN A 149 -9.90 4.12 14.59
CA ASN A 149 -10.68 4.09 15.83
C ASN A 149 -11.01 5.50 16.34
N SER A 150 -10.14 6.48 16.13
CA SER A 150 -10.44 7.88 16.45
C SER A 150 -11.57 8.44 15.58
N CYS A 151 -11.54 8.18 14.27
CA CYS A 151 -12.57 8.60 13.34
C CYS A 151 -13.92 7.93 13.63
N LEU A 152 -13.94 6.61 13.85
CA LEU A 152 -15.17 5.86 14.13
C LEU A 152 -15.83 6.30 15.44
N ARG A 153 -15.06 6.53 16.51
CA ARG A 153 -15.62 7.06 17.77
C ARG A 153 -16.31 8.42 17.58
N LYS A 154 -15.74 9.30 16.75
CA LYS A 154 -16.35 10.59 16.41
C LYS A 154 -17.62 10.44 15.58
N ILE A 155 -17.63 9.53 14.60
CA ILE A 155 -18.82 9.23 13.78
C ILE A 155 -19.95 8.68 14.67
N LEU A 156 -19.63 7.78 15.60
CA LEU A 156 -20.60 7.24 16.56
C LEU A 156 -20.96 8.21 17.69
N ARG A 157 -20.35 9.40 17.74
CA ARG A 157 -20.55 10.42 18.79
C ARG A 157 -20.31 9.88 20.20
N ILE A 158 -19.37 8.93 20.35
CA ILE A 158 -18.96 8.41 21.66
C ILE A 158 -18.27 9.54 22.41
N ARG A 159 -18.85 9.94 23.55
CA ARG A 159 -18.31 11.04 24.36
C ARG A 159 -17.19 10.52 25.25
N TRP A 160 -16.32 11.41 25.71
CA TRP A 160 -15.17 11.08 26.55
C TRP A 160 -15.48 10.28 27.85
N PRO A 161 -16.63 10.46 28.55
CA PRO A 161 -16.94 9.60 29.69
C PRO A 161 -17.37 8.18 29.28
N ASP A 162 -17.81 7.98 28.03
CA ASP A 162 -18.31 6.70 27.55
C ASP A 162 -17.14 5.79 27.15
N THR A 163 -16.79 4.84 28.03
CA THR A 163 -15.72 3.89 27.74
C THR A 163 -16.25 2.76 26.86
N THR A 164 -15.88 2.77 25.58
CA THR A 164 -16.19 1.68 24.63
C THR A 164 -14.91 0.98 24.19
N SER A 165 -14.87 -0.35 24.34
CA SER A 165 -13.75 -1.18 23.88
C SER A 165 -13.61 -1.11 22.35
N ASN A 166 -12.40 -1.37 21.83
CA ASN A 166 -12.21 -1.41 20.37
C ASN A 166 -13.05 -2.52 19.71
N ASN A 167 -13.25 -3.65 20.39
CA ASN A 167 -14.06 -4.76 19.87
C ASN A 167 -15.53 -4.34 19.71
N ALA A 168 -16.13 -3.74 20.74
CA ALA A 168 -17.49 -3.23 20.67
C ALA A 168 -17.65 -2.08 19.66
N LEU A 169 -16.61 -1.28 19.46
CA LEU A 169 -16.58 -0.27 18.40
C LEU A 169 -16.66 -0.93 17.02
N TRP A 170 -15.87 -1.99 16.78
CA TRP A 170 -15.85 -2.69 15.52
C TRP A 170 -17.17 -3.38 15.23
N GLU A 171 -17.75 -4.11 16.18
CA GLU A 171 -19.07 -4.75 16.05
C GLU A 171 -20.18 -3.79 15.60
N ARG A 172 -20.16 -2.54 16.06
CA ARG A 172 -21.15 -1.52 15.68
C ARG A 172 -20.91 -0.91 14.30
N THR A 173 -19.75 -1.14 13.70
CA THR A 173 -19.30 -0.52 12.43
C THR A 173 -18.98 -1.54 11.33
N SER A 174 -19.13 -2.84 11.64
CA SER A 174 -19.02 -3.97 10.72
C SER A 174 -20.13 -4.00 9.69
#